data_AF-A0A920NJ61-F1
#
_entry.id   AF-A0A920NJ61-F1
#
_cell.length_a   1.000
_cell.length_b   1.000
_cell.length_c   1.000
_cell.angle_alpha   90.00
_cell.angle_beta   90.00
_cell.angle_gamma   90.00
#
_symmetry.space_group_name_H-M   'P 1'
#
loop_
_entity.id
_entity.type
_entity.pdbx_description
1 polymer ?
#
loop_
_entity_poly.entity_id
_entity_poly.type
_entity_poly.pdbx_seq_one_letter_code
_entity_poly.pdbx_strand_id
1 'polypeptide(L)'
;MLEEINRLILEPVSHEELDDNKSNALGSVPIQLETNSGIAATLSSMELHGLGMNYLQNLPKQIKDISKQDIQSAADRLLDPDTYIVASAGPQ
;
A
#
# COMPACT_ATOMS: atom_id res chain seq x y z
N MET A 1 15.23 6.56 -8.12
CA MET A 1 13.97 6.90 -7.41
C MET A 1 13.06 7.73 -8.31
N LEU A 2 13.48 8.92 -8.77
CA LEU A 2 12.67 9.72 -9.71
C LEU A 2 12.36 9.00 -11.02
N GLU A 3 13.34 8.25 -11.58
CA GLU A 3 13.12 7.42 -12.77
C GLU A 3 12.00 6.38 -12.57
N GLU A 4 11.96 5.75 -11.40
CA GLU A 4 10.94 4.74 -11.07
C GLU A 4 9.56 5.36 -10.89
N ILE A 5 9.51 6.54 -10.27
CA ILE A 5 8.26 7.32 -10.14
C ILE A 5 7.73 7.67 -11.53
N ASN A 6 8.59 8.18 -12.42
CA ASN A 6 8.21 8.48 -13.80
C ASN A 6 7.71 7.24 -14.53
N ARG A 7 8.36 6.08 -14.35
CA ARG A 7 7.91 4.83 -14.95
C ARG A 7 6.53 4.40 -14.45
N LEU A 8 6.28 4.46 -13.13
CA LEU A 8 4.98 4.11 -12.54
C LEU A 8 3.83 5.01 -12.99
N ILE A 9 4.12 6.27 -13.32
CA ILE A 9 3.15 7.21 -13.88
C ILE A 9 2.87 6.86 -15.36
N LEU A 10 3.93 6.67 -16.16
CA LEU A 10 3.81 6.54 -17.61
C LEU A 10 3.39 5.14 -18.07
N GLU A 11 3.76 4.10 -17.34
CA GLU A 11 3.63 2.71 -17.76
C GLU A 11 2.87 1.88 -16.71
N PRO A 12 1.89 1.06 -17.13
CA PRO A 12 1.26 0.11 -16.23
C PRO A 12 2.27 -0.93 -15.73
N VAL A 13 2.21 -1.26 -14.44
CA VAL A 13 3.01 -2.36 -13.86
C VAL A 13 2.75 -3.71 -14.56
N SER A 14 3.72 -4.62 -14.48
CA SER A 14 3.54 -5.97 -15.02
C SER A 14 2.47 -6.76 -14.25
N HIS A 15 1.98 -7.85 -14.85
CA HIS A 15 1.00 -8.72 -14.17
C HIS A 15 1.65 -9.45 -12.98
N GLU A 16 2.88 -9.93 -13.19
CA GLU A 16 3.69 -10.60 -12.19
C GLU A 16 3.95 -9.69 -10.98
N GLU A 17 4.44 -8.46 -11.19
CA GLU A 17 4.65 -7.52 -10.09
C GLU A 17 3.37 -7.21 -9.31
N LEU A 18 2.23 -7.07 -9.99
CA LEU A 18 0.96 -6.83 -9.32
C LEU A 18 0.54 -8.02 -8.46
N ASP A 19 0.61 -9.23 -9.02
CA ASP A 19 0.17 -10.45 -8.34
C ASP A 19 1.10 -10.80 -7.15
N ASP A 20 2.41 -10.60 -7.31
CA ASP A 20 3.39 -10.79 -6.24
C ASP A 20 3.15 -9.81 -5.09
N ASN A 21 2.96 -8.53 -5.39
CA ASN A 21 2.71 -7.51 -4.37
C ASN A 21 1.36 -7.72 -3.66
N LYS A 22 0.31 -8.13 -4.39
CA LYS A 22 -0.97 -8.51 -3.77
C LYS A 22 -0.80 -9.70 -2.83
N SER A 23 -0.06 -10.72 -3.24
CA SER A 23 0.20 -11.91 -2.43
C SER A 23 0.97 -11.57 -1.16
N ASN A 24 2.01 -10.73 -1.28
CA ASN A 24 2.78 -10.23 -0.14
C ASN A 24 1.92 -9.41 0.83
N ALA A 25 1.11 -8.47 0.31
CA ALA A 25 0.21 -7.66 1.12
C ALA A 25 -0.80 -8.52 1.89
N LEU A 26 -1.44 -9.47 1.22
CA LEU A 26 -2.37 -10.42 1.85
C LEU A 26 -1.70 -11.30 2.90
N GLY A 27 -0.47 -11.75 2.65
CA GLY A 27 0.32 -12.57 3.57
C GLY A 27 0.76 -11.82 4.82
N SER A 28 0.93 -10.50 4.76
CA SER A 28 1.34 -9.68 5.91
C SER A 28 0.26 -9.51 6.98
N VAL A 29 -1.01 -9.53 6.58
CA VAL A 29 -2.17 -9.31 7.48
C VAL A 29 -2.23 -10.36 8.61
N PRO A 30 -2.21 -11.68 8.34
CA PRO A 30 -2.25 -12.66 9.42
C PRO A 30 -1.05 -12.53 10.36
N ILE A 31 0.16 -12.28 9.85
CA ILE A 31 1.37 -12.09 10.66
C ILE A 31 1.20 -10.91 11.64
N GLN A 32 0.61 -9.81 11.19
CA GLN A 32 0.28 -8.68 12.06
C GLN A 32 -0.66 -9.08 13.20
N LEU A 33 -1.56 -10.04 12.97
CA LEU A 33 -2.59 -10.48 13.90
C LEU A 33 -2.17 -11.67 14.79
N GLU A 34 -0.93 -12.16 14.69
CA GLU A 34 -0.42 -13.27 15.52
C GLU A 34 -0.07 -12.84 16.95
N THR A 35 0.14 -11.54 17.18
CA THR A 35 0.55 -11.01 18.49
C THR A 35 -0.54 -10.13 19.10
N ASN A 36 -0.67 -10.14 20.43
CA ASN A 36 -1.60 -9.26 21.15
C ASN A 36 -1.37 -7.78 20.84
N SER A 37 -0.10 -7.37 20.74
CA SER A 37 0.27 -5.99 20.39
C SER A 37 -0.18 -5.64 18.98
N GLY A 38 -0.03 -6.55 18.02
CA GLY A 38 -0.47 -6.32 16.65
C GLY A 38 -1.99 -6.29 16.49
N ILE A 39 -2.73 -7.13 17.23
CA ILE A 39 -4.19 -7.06 17.32
C ILE A 39 -4.63 -5.72 17.91
N ALA A 40 -4.06 -5.31 19.05
CA ALA A 40 -4.41 -4.05 19.70
C ALA A 40 -4.12 -2.83 18.81
N ALA A 41 -2.97 -2.81 18.11
CA ALA A 41 -2.63 -1.76 17.16
C ALA A 41 -3.62 -1.72 15.98
N THR A 42 -4.00 -2.88 15.45
CA THR A 42 -4.97 -2.97 14.34
C THR A 42 -6.33 -2.43 14.77
N LEU A 43 -6.85 -2.87 15.92
CA LEU A 43 -8.13 -2.39 16.44
C LEU A 43 -8.11 -0.89 16.73
N SER A 44 -7.02 -0.38 17.30
CA SER A 44 -6.86 1.04 17.58
C SER A 44 -6.86 1.87 16.29
N SER A 45 -6.17 1.40 15.24
CA SER A 45 -6.15 2.05 13.93
C SER A 45 -7.53 2.02 13.26
N MET A 46 -8.23 0.88 13.33
CA MET A 46 -9.58 0.74 12.79
C MET A 46 -10.58 1.71 13.43
N GLU A 47 -10.51 1.89 14.75
CA GLU A 47 -11.35 2.85 15.46
C GLU A 47 -10.96 4.29 15.12
N LEU A 48 -9.67 4.61 15.17
CA LEU A 48 -9.16 5.95 14.89
C LEU A 48 -9.56 6.46 13.51
N HIS A 49 -9.55 5.58 12.51
CA HIS A 49 -9.90 5.91 11.13
C HIS A 49 -11.36 5.57 10.75
N GLY A 50 -12.17 5.08 11.70
CA GLY A 50 -13.58 4.75 11.45
C GLY A 50 -13.80 3.68 10.38
N LEU A 51 -12.92 2.69 10.28
CA LEU A 51 -12.93 1.68 9.20
C LEU A 51 -14.07 0.65 9.32
N GLY A 52 -14.65 0.54 10.52
CA GLY A 52 -15.76 -0.36 10.82
C GLY A 52 -15.34 -1.82 11.06
N MET A 53 -16.22 -2.58 11.72
CA MET A 53 -15.91 -3.93 12.21
C MET A 53 -15.69 -4.98 11.11
N ASN A 54 -16.20 -4.74 9.90
CA ASN A 54 -16.05 -5.64 8.76
C ASN A 54 -14.78 -5.36 7.93
N TYR A 55 -13.95 -4.39 8.32
CA TYR A 55 -12.77 -3.98 7.56
C TYR A 55 -11.84 -5.16 7.24
N LEU A 56 -11.43 -5.93 8.27
CA LEU A 56 -10.51 -7.06 8.07
C LEU A 56 -11.12 -8.18 7.21
N GLN A 57 -12.45 -8.34 7.22
CA GLN A 57 -13.14 -9.31 6.37
C GLN A 57 -13.16 -8.87 4.90
N ASN A 58 -13.29 -7.57 4.66
CA ASN A 58 -13.38 -6.98 3.32
C ASN A 58 -12.01 -6.71 2.69
N LEU A 59 -10.97 -6.49 3.51
CA LEU A 59 -9.63 -6.12 3.07
C LEU A 59 -9.05 -7.08 2.01
N PRO A 60 -9.16 -8.42 2.15
CA PRO A 60 -8.65 -9.32 1.11
C PRO A 60 -9.31 -9.13 -0.25
N LYS A 61 -10.62 -8.86 -0.27
CA LYS A 61 -11.35 -8.59 -1.51
C LYS A 61 -10.90 -7.25 -2.10
N GLN A 62 -10.82 -6.21 -1.28
CA GLN A 62 -10.37 -4.88 -1.72
C GLN A 62 -8.98 -4.93 -2.35
N ILE A 63 -8.02 -5.65 -1.76
CA ILE A 63 -6.68 -5.81 -2.32
C ILE A 63 -6.71 -6.58 -3.66
N LYS A 64 -7.49 -7.66 -3.75
CA LYS A 64 -7.61 -8.45 -4.98
C LYS A 64 -8.23 -7.66 -6.14
N ASP A 65 -9.20 -6.80 -5.83
CA ASP A 65 -9.94 -6.01 -6.81
C ASP A 65 -9.10 -4.85 -7.41
N ILE A 66 -7.95 -4.50 -6.81
CA ILE A 66 -7.05 -3.45 -7.35
C ILE A 66 -6.56 -3.83 -8.76
N SER A 67 -6.81 -2.96 -9.73
CA SER A 67 -6.31 -3.12 -11.10
C SER A 67 -5.00 -2.37 -11.32
N LYS A 68 -4.33 -2.66 -12.45
CA LYS A 68 -3.15 -1.89 -12.89
C LYS A 68 -3.49 -0.42 -13.13
N GLN A 69 -4.69 -0.17 -13.64
CA GLN A 69 -5.20 1.16 -13.93
C GLN A 69 -5.44 1.96 -12.65
N ASP A 70 -5.90 1.32 -11.56
CA ASP A 70 -6.04 1.98 -10.26
C ASP A 70 -4.66 2.44 -9.74
N ILE A 71 -3.64 1.59 -9.89
CA ILE A 71 -2.26 1.91 -9.50
C ILE A 71 -1.73 3.08 -10.32
N GLN A 72 -1.87 3.02 -11.64
CA GLN A 72 -1.39 4.08 -12.53
C GLN A 72 -2.11 5.41 -12.26
N SER A 73 -3.44 5.37 -12.06
CA SER A 73 -4.23 6.56 -11.73
C SER A 73 -3.84 7.14 -10.37
N ALA A 74 -3.52 6.29 -9.39
CA ALA A 74 -3.03 6.74 -8.10
C ALA A 74 -1.63 7.35 -8.20
N ALA A 75 -0.74 6.76 -9.00
CA ALA A 75 0.60 7.28 -9.26
C ALA A 75 0.54 8.66 -9.92
N ASP A 76 -0.21 8.81 -11.01
CA ASP A 76 -0.40 10.08 -11.72
C ASP A 76 -0.99 11.18 -10.82
N ARG A 77 -1.92 10.82 -9.92
CA ARG A 77 -2.56 11.78 -9.00
C ARG A 77 -1.68 12.19 -7.81
N LEU A 78 -0.87 11.27 -7.28
CA LEU A 78 -0.21 11.43 -5.98
C LEU A 78 1.30 11.62 -6.07
N LEU A 79 1.94 11.16 -7.14
CA LEU A 79 3.38 11.25 -7.32
C LEU A 79 3.66 12.36 -8.35
N ASP A 80 4.12 13.51 -7.87
CA ASP A 80 4.56 14.61 -8.71
C ASP A 80 6.10 14.63 -8.76
N PRO A 81 6.73 14.30 -9.90
CA PRO A 81 8.19 14.34 -10.06
C PRO A 81 8.79 15.75 -9.94
N ASP A 82 7.98 16.80 -10.10
CA ASP A 82 8.41 18.20 -10.02
C ASP A 82 8.17 18.80 -8.63
N THR A 83 7.25 18.24 -7.85
CA THR A 83 6.90 18.70 -6.49
C THR A 83 7.18 17.63 -5.43
N TYR A 84 8.45 17.50 -5.03
CA TYR A 84 8.87 16.51 -4.03
C TYR A 84 9.88 17.08 -3.02
N ILE A 85 9.96 16.45 -1.84
CA ILE A 85 10.92 16.78 -0.78
C ILE A 85 11.85 15.59 -0.59
N VAL A 86 13.16 15.82 -0.64
CA VAL A 86 14.18 14.81 -0.28
C VAL A 86 14.83 15.21 1.02
N ALA A 87 14.73 14.33 2.02
CA ALA A 87 15.48 14.42 3.25
C ALA A 87 16.50 13.27 3.31
N SER A 88 17.76 13.58 3.58
CA SER A 88 18.81 12.59 3.81
C SER A 88 19.41 12.78 5.19
N ALA A 89 19.56 11.70 5.95
CA ALA A 89 20.27 11.68 7.22
C ALA A 89 21.54 10.82 7.10
N GLY A 90 22.67 11.38 7.53
CA GLY A 90 23.95 10.67 7.60
C GLY A 90 24.35 10.39 9.04
N PRO A 91 25.28 9.45 9.28
CA PRO A 91 25.90 9.30 10.59
C PRO A 91 26.59 10.61 11.01
N GLN A 92 26.69 10.85 12.32
CA GLN A 92 27.49 11.96 12.85
C GLN A 92 28.97 11.81 12.49
#